data_AF-A0A0F9HD98-F1
#
_entry.id   AF-A0A0F9HD98-F1
#
_cell.length_a   1.000
_cell.length_b   1.000
_cell.length_c   1.000
_cell.angle_alpha   90.00
_cell.angle_beta   90.00
_cell.angle_gamma   90.00
#
_symmetry.space_group_name_H-M   'P 1'
#
loop_
_entity.id
_entity.type
_entity.pdbx_description
1 polymer ?
#
loop_
_entity_poly.entity_id
_entity_poly.type
_entity_poly.pdbx_seq_one_letter_code
_entity_poly.pdbx_strand_id
1 'polypeptide(L)'
;MTYSKTLVVLAKSAKKRNFCIAGKNIETNEWVRPVKGSPFTGDELCNLSNRTDAINVFDIVEMTFLKESPEVHQPENELVDMNINWRYLGEFQSENLDTLIDGDQNDFIHLVKYSSIHKANIRSLNLPNSLQFIRITNSNEARIIYQLNFYGTSYTPRLIFNYRGMSYN
;
A
#
# COMPACT_ATOMS: atom_id res chain seq x y z
N MET A 1 25.59 3.38 2.96
CA MET A 1 25.53 1.94 2.61
C MET A 1 24.12 1.67 2.16
N THR A 2 23.93 1.00 1.04
CA THR A 2 22.60 0.63 0.54
C THR A 2 22.24 -0.78 1.01
N TYR A 3 20.96 -1.13 0.93
CA TYR A 3 20.46 -2.48 1.18
C TYR A 3 19.31 -2.80 0.22
N SER A 4 19.06 -4.08 -0.01
CA SER A 4 17.98 -4.54 -0.88
C SER A 4 16.88 -5.22 -0.08
N LYS A 5 15.63 -5.03 -0.51
CA LYS A 5 14.48 -5.80 -0.02
C LYS A 5 13.69 -6.34 -1.20
N THR A 6 13.23 -7.58 -1.08
CA THR A 6 12.31 -8.19 -2.04
C THR A 6 10.89 -8.04 -1.54
N LEU A 7 10.08 -7.34 -2.31
CA LEU A 7 8.73 -6.97 -1.93
C LEU A 7 7.71 -7.69 -2.81
N VAL A 8 6.62 -8.12 -2.19
CA VAL A 8 5.35 -8.31 -2.89
C VAL A 8 4.61 -6.99 -2.92
N VAL A 9 4.21 -6.51 -4.09
CA VAL A 9 3.42 -5.29 -4.23
C VAL A 9 1.96 -5.57 -3.88
N LEU A 10 1.43 -4.92 -2.85
CA LEU A 10 0.04 -5.12 -2.40
C LEU A 10 -0.84 -3.90 -2.62
N ALA A 11 -0.24 -2.74 -2.86
CA ALA A 11 -0.97 -1.53 -3.16
C ALA A 11 -0.28 -0.75 -4.28
N LYS A 12 -1.08 -0.35 -5.27
CA LYS A 12 -0.71 0.62 -6.31
C LYS A 12 -1.85 1.60 -6.44
N SER A 13 -1.63 2.84 -6.02
CA SER A 13 -2.63 3.90 -6.12
C SER A 13 -2.16 4.96 -7.11
N ALA A 14 -3.09 5.55 -7.85
CA ALA A 14 -2.81 6.57 -8.85
C ALA A 14 -3.56 7.86 -8.54
N LYS A 15 -2.86 9.00 -8.57
CA LYS A 15 -3.46 10.34 -8.44
C LYS A 15 -2.74 11.31 -9.36
N LYS A 16 -3.48 11.95 -10.28
CA LYS A 16 -2.93 12.93 -11.24
C LYS A 16 -1.68 12.41 -12.00
N ARG A 17 -1.72 11.15 -12.48
CA ARG A 17 -0.61 10.44 -13.17
C ARG A 17 0.60 10.10 -12.31
N ASN A 18 0.54 10.39 -11.02
CA ASN A 18 1.52 9.94 -10.06
C ASN A 18 1.05 8.66 -9.37
N PHE A 19 2.00 7.84 -8.97
CA PHE A 19 1.80 6.55 -8.36
C PHE A 19 2.47 6.49 -6.99
N CYS A 20 1.76 5.83 -6.07
CA CYS A 20 2.32 5.35 -4.82
C CYS A 20 2.18 3.83 -4.83
N ILE A 21 3.29 3.15 -4.56
CA ILE A 21 3.33 1.70 -4.40
C ILE A 21 3.66 1.37 -2.95
N ALA A 22 3.12 0.27 -2.45
CA ALA A 22 3.52 -0.29 -1.17
C ALA A 22 3.37 -1.82 -1.23
N GLY A 23 4.17 -2.48 -0.42
CA GLY A 23 4.25 -3.92 -0.43
C GLY A 23 4.76 -4.46 0.89
N LYS A 24 4.86 -5.77 0.96
CA LYS A 24 5.45 -6.46 2.10
C LYS A 24 6.76 -7.12 1.71
N ASN A 25 7.75 -7.02 2.58
CA ASN A 25 8.97 -7.79 2.44
C ASN A 25 8.62 -9.28 2.56
N ILE A 26 9.03 -10.09 1.57
CA ILE A 26 8.68 -11.52 1.53
C ILE A 26 9.34 -12.34 2.66
N GLU A 27 10.43 -11.84 3.25
CA GLU A 27 11.17 -12.51 4.32
C GLU A 27 10.64 -12.12 5.70
N THR A 28 10.36 -10.83 5.92
CA THR A 28 9.97 -10.31 7.24
C THR A 28 8.47 -10.09 7.41
N ASN A 29 7.72 -10.10 6.31
CA ASN A 29 6.29 -9.76 6.26
C ASN A 29 5.97 -8.30 6.69
N GLU A 30 7.00 -7.46 6.84
CA GLU A 30 6.87 -6.05 7.21
C GLU A 30 6.45 -5.21 6.00
N TRP A 31 5.64 -4.19 6.27
CA TRP A 31 5.28 -3.20 5.27
C TRP A 31 6.47 -2.35 4.86
N VAL A 32 6.58 -2.10 3.55
CA VAL A 32 7.56 -1.20 2.94
C VAL A 32 6.84 -0.33 1.93
N ARG A 33 7.00 0.99 2.05
CA ARG A 33 6.54 2.00 1.07
C ARG A 33 7.76 2.67 0.44
N PRO A 34 8.15 2.27 -0.78
CA PRO A 34 9.16 2.96 -1.56
C PRO A 34 8.81 4.44 -1.76
N VAL A 35 9.75 5.35 -1.46
CA VAL A 35 9.62 6.80 -1.70
C VAL A 35 10.90 7.38 -2.30
N LYS A 36 10.77 8.49 -3.04
CA LYS A 36 11.91 9.24 -3.63
C LYS A 36 11.86 10.75 -3.33
N GLY A 37 11.18 11.14 -2.25
CA GLY A 37 10.90 12.55 -1.92
C GLY A 37 9.81 13.22 -2.78
N SER A 38 9.41 12.59 -3.88
CA SER A 38 8.25 12.93 -4.70
C SER A 38 7.51 11.66 -5.11
N PRO A 39 6.22 11.74 -5.49
CA PRO A 39 5.52 10.60 -6.07
C PRO A 39 6.19 10.07 -7.35
N PHE A 40 6.05 8.77 -7.63
CA PHE A 40 6.53 8.19 -8.89
C PHE A 40 5.62 8.58 -10.05
N THR A 41 6.17 8.78 -11.24
CA THR A 41 5.40 8.81 -12.48
C THR A 41 5.26 7.39 -13.05
N GLY A 42 4.36 7.20 -14.01
CA GLY A 42 4.24 5.92 -14.72
C GLY A 42 5.55 5.53 -15.42
N ASP A 43 6.16 6.48 -16.12
CA ASP A 43 7.41 6.27 -16.85
C ASP A 43 8.57 5.91 -15.92
N GLU A 44 8.65 6.54 -14.73
CA GLU A 44 9.65 6.20 -13.72
C GLU A 44 9.50 4.75 -13.24
N LEU A 45 8.26 4.28 -13.01
CA LEU A 45 8.03 2.89 -12.61
C LEU A 45 8.41 1.89 -13.70
N CYS A 46 8.11 2.19 -14.97
CA CYS A 46 8.55 1.36 -16.10
C CYS A 46 10.07 1.32 -16.21
N ASN A 47 10.71 2.49 -16.17
CA ASN A 47 12.17 2.62 -16.31
C ASN A 47 12.91 1.92 -15.18
N LEU A 48 12.53 2.16 -13.92
CA LEU A 48 13.18 1.54 -12.77
C LEU A 48 13.03 0.01 -12.82
N SER A 49 11.89 -0.51 -13.24
CA SER A 49 11.67 -1.96 -13.31
C SER A 49 12.23 -2.62 -14.56
N ASN A 50 12.78 -1.86 -15.51
CA ASN A 50 13.15 -2.32 -16.86
C ASN A 50 12.03 -3.10 -17.56
N ARG A 51 10.78 -2.68 -17.36
CA ARG A 51 9.59 -3.27 -17.97
C ARG A 51 8.91 -2.30 -18.91
N THR A 52 8.25 -2.85 -19.92
CA THR A 52 7.39 -2.08 -20.83
C THR A 52 6.10 -1.63 -20.15
N ASP A 53 5.65 -2.38 -19.16
CA ASP A 53 4.52 -2.09 -18.29
C ASP A 53 4.96 -1.70 -16.87
N ALA A 54 4.22 -0.78 -16.24
CA ALA A 54 4.52 -0.38 -14.87
C ALA A 54 4.16 -1.51 -13.89
N ILE A 55 5.02 -1.72 -12.89
CA ILE A 55 4.79 -2.68 -11.78
C ILE A 55 3.36 -2.68 -11.28
N ASN A 56 2.77 -3.86 -11.14
CA ASN A 56 1.39 -4.09 -10.75
C ASN A 56 1.28 -4.74 -9.37
N VAL A 57 0.05 -4.78 -8.85
CA VAL A 57 -0.25 -5.54 -7.63
C VAL A 57 0.06 -7.01 -7.89
N PHE A 58 0.61 -7.67 -6.88
CA PHE A 58 1.15 -9.04 -6.86
C PHE A 58 2.50 -9.25 -7.56
N ASP A 59 3.08 -8.24 -8.21
CA ASP A 59 4.47 -8.35 -8.67
C ASP A 59 5.42 -8.53 -7.48
N ILE A 60 6.40 -9.42 -7.64
CA ILE A 60 7.55 -9.59 -6.75
C ILE A 60 8.71 -8.79 -7.32
N VAL A 61 9.20 -7.83 -6.56
CA VAL A 61 10.23 -6.89 -7.02
C VAL A 61 11.29 -6.71 -5.94
N GLU A 62 12.55 -6.91 -6.33
CA GLU A 62 13.69 -6.51 -5.52
C GLU A 62 14.04 -5.04 -5.80
N MET A 63 14.10 -4.24 -4.74
CA MET A 63 14.42 -2.82 -4.78
C MET A 63 15.61 -2.52 -3.87
N THR A 64 16.40 -1.52 -4.23
CA THR A 64 17.52 -1.04 -3.41
C THR A 64 17.15 0.28 -2.73
N PHE A 65 17.47 0.37 -1.44
CA PHE A 65 17.14 1.50 -0.58
C PHE A 65 18.40 2.13 -0.01
N LEU A 66 18.32 3.45 0.20
CA LEU A 66 19.36 4.26 0.82
C LEU A 66 19.25 4.24 2.35
N LYS A 67 18.02 4.35 2.86
CA LYS A 67 17.69 4.40 4.29
C LYS A 67 16.18 4.34 4.53
N GLU A 68 15.81 4.03 5.76
CA GLU A 68 14.47 4.29 6.27
C GLU A 68 14.19 5.81 6.28
N SER A 69 12.95 6.18 5.97
CA SER A 69 12.49 7.57 5.92
C SER A 69 11.07 7.69 6.50
N PRO A 70 10.84 7.22 7.74
CA PRO A 70 9.52 7.13 8.33
C PRO A 70 8.89 8.51 8.49
N GLU A 71 7.59 8.59 8.22
CA GLU A 71 6.77 9.71 8.65
C GLU A 71 5.74 9.28 9.68
N VAL A 72 5.30 10.20 10.54
CA VAL A 72 4.24 9.95 11.55
C VAL A 72 3.01 9.22 10.99
N HIS A 73 2.67 9.49 9.72
CA HIS A 73 1.48 8.95 9.08
C HIS A 73 1.77 7.84 8.08
N GLN A 74 3.06 7.51 7.91
CA GLN A 74 3.61 6.56 6.95
C GLN A 74 4.94 6.02 7.51
N PRO A 75 4.91 5.30 8.64
CA PRO A 75 6.11 4.78 9.30
C PRO A 75 6.91 3.82 8.40
N GLU A 76 6.25 3.14 7.46
CA GLU A 76 6.85 2.17 6.53
C GLU A 76 7.62 2.80 5.35
N ASN A 77 7.81 4.12 5.33
CA ASN A 77 8.48 4.79 4.21
C ASN A 77 9.98 4.48 4.17
N GLU A 78 10.47 4.06 3.01
CA GLU A 78 11.89 3.82 2.74
C GLU A 78 12.36 4.52 1.47
N LEU A 79 13.47 5.24 1.56
CA LEU A 79 14.01 6.02 0.46
C LEU A 79 14.72 5.12 -0.54
N VAL A 80 14.19 5.00 -1.76
CA VAL A 80 14.81 4.18 -2.81
C VAL A 80 16.06 4.84 -3.38
N ASP A 81 17.02 4.01 -3.82
CA ASP A 81 18.12 4.45 -4.67
C ASP A 81 17.66 4.50 -6.13
N MET A 82 17.49 5.72 -6.64
CA MET A 82 17.01 5.95 -8.01
C MET A 82 18.06 5.63 -9.09
N ASN A 83 19.30 5.33 -8.72
CA ASN A 83 20.37 4.97 -9.65
C ASN A 83 20.45 3.46 -9.90
N ILE A 84 19.69 2.66 -9.16
CA ILE A 84 19.69 1.20 -9.25
C ILE A 84 18.33 0.75 -9.72
N ASN A 85 18.32 0.06 -10.86
CA ASN A 85 17.10 -0.52 -11.39
C ASN A 85 16.59 -1.63 -10.46
N TRP A 86 15.28 -1.69 -10.32
CA TRP A 86 14.58 -2.74 -9.63
C TRP A 86 14.59 -4.00 -10.48
N ARG A 87 14.57 -5.15 -9.81
CA ARG A 87 14.58 -6.46 -10.46
C ARG A 87 13.24 -7.13 -10.25
N TYR A 88 12.47 -7.30 -11.34
CA TYR A 88 11.27 -8.12 -11.32
C TYR A 88 11.63 -9.60 -11.17
N LEU A 89 11.00 -10.28 -10.22
CA LEU A 89 11.29 -11.67 -9.88
C LEU A 89 10.15 -12.64 -10.22
N GLY A 90 8.97 -12.12 -10.58
CA GLY A 90 7.79 -12.92 -10.88
C GLY A 90 6.54 -12.36 -10.23
N GLU A 91 5.47 -13.13 -10.28
CA GLU A 91 4.17 -12.78 -9.70
C GLU A 91 3.89 -13.68 -8.49
N PHE A 92 3.42 -13.05 -7.41
CA PHE A 92 3.03 -13.77 -6.20
C PHE A 92 1.68 -14.43 -6.39
N GLN A 93 1.65 -15.72 -6.10
CA GLN A 93 0.50 -16.56 -6.39
C GLN A 93 -0.65 -16.30 -5.41
N SER A 94 -1.86 -16.22 -5.94
CA SER A 94 -3.06 -15.83 -5.19
C SER A 94 -3.37 -16.78 -4.03
N GLU A 95 -3.02 -18.05 -4.17
CA GLU A 95 -3.17 -19.12 -3.19
C GLU A 95 -2.34 -18.87 -1.92
N ASN A 96 -1.29 -18.05 -2.04
CA ASN A 96 -0.38 -17.72 -0.93
C ASN A 96 -0.72 -16.39 -0.25
N LEU A 97 -1.74 -15.63 -0.71
CA LEU A 97 -2.07 -14.31 -0.14
C LEU A 97 -2.37 -14.38 1.36
N ASP A 98 -2.85 -15.53 1.82
CA ASP A 98 -3.16 -15.79 3.22
C ASP A 98 -1.93 -15.67 4.13
N THR A 99 -0.74 -15.94 3.60
CA THR A 99 0.54 -15.82 4.33
C THR A 99 0.92 -14.35 4.61
N LEU A 100 0.32 -13.42 3.86
CA LEU A 100 0.60 -11.98 3.94
C LEU A 100 -0.45 -11.23 4.77
N ILE A 101 -1.50 -11.90 5.26
CA ILE A 101 -2.52 -11.28 6.09
C ILE A 101 -1.84 -10.73 7.35
N ASP A 102 -2.06 -9.44 7.62
CA ASP A 102 -1.68 -8.87 8.89
C ASP A 102 -2.47 -9.58 9.99
N GLY A 103 -1.74 -10.07 11.01
CA GLY A 103 -2.38 -10.63 12.20
C GLY A 103 -3.33 -9.61 12.85
N ASP A 104 -4.13 -10.08 13.80
CA ASP A 104 -5.16 -9.27 14.46
C ASP A 104 -4.57 -8.21 15.42
N GLN A 105 -3.65 -7.38 14.94
CA GLN A 105 -2.88 -6.41 15.72
C GLN A 105 -3.71 -5.18 16.10
N ASN A 106 -4.78 -4.88 15.35
CA ASN A 106 -5.70 -3.78 15.63
C ASN A 106 -7.15 -4.27 15.60
N ASP A 107 -7.97 -3.80 16.52
CA ASP A 107 -9.43 -4.06 16.55
C ASP A 107 -10.19 -3.33 15.43
N PHE A 108 -9.58 -2.31 14.83
CA PHE A 108 -10.19 -1.45 13.81
C PHE A 108 -9.26 -1.27 12.61
N ILE A 109 -9.83 -1.29 11.40
CA ILE A 109 -9.12 -0.89 10.16
C ILE A 109 -9.02 0.63 10.08
N HIS A 110 -10.03 1.33 10.61
CA HIS A 110 -10.09 2.77 10.66
C HIS A 110 -10.30 3.25 12.10
N LEU A 111 -9.36 4.05 12.59
CA LEU A 111 -9.48 4.70 13.92
C LEU A 111 -10.50 5.85 13.93
N VAL A 112 -10.93 6.30 12.74
CA VAL A 112 -11.87 7.40 12.57
C VAL A 112 -12.91 7.06 11.50
N LYS A 113 -14.15 7.54 11.68
CA LYS A 113 -15.24 7.38 10.70
C LYS A 113 -15.11 8.26 9.44
N TYR A 114 -13.94 8.86 9.24
CA TYR A 114 -13.68 9.82 8.17
C TYR A 114 -12.70 9.22 7.15
N SER A 115 -12.89 9.58 5.89
CA SER A 115 -11.99 9.18 4.80
C SER A 115 -10.61 9.83 4.86
N SER A 116 -10.37 10.71 5.84
CA SER A 116 -9.10 11.37 6.10
C SER A 116 -8.97 11.68 7.58
N ILE A 117 -7.72 11.73 8.04
CA ILE A 117 -7.35 12.13 9.40
C ILE A 117 -6.26 13.18 9.31
N HIS A 118 -6.34 14.21 10.14
CA HIS A 118 -5.33 15.27 10.18
C HIS A 118 -4.03 14.74 10.81
N LYS A 119 -2.86 15.10 10.25
CA LYS A 119 -1.54 14.60 10.70
C LYS A 119 -1.29 14.81 12.20
N ALA A 120 -1.82 15.88 12.79
CA ALA A 120 -1.74 16.14 14.22
C ALA A 120 -2.43 15.06 15.07
N ASN A 121 -3.56 14.52 14.61
CA ASN A 121 -4.33 13.50 15.31
C ASN A 121 -3.71 12.10 15.20
N ILE A 122 -2.82 11.89 14.22
CA ILE A 122 -2.11 10.61 14.05
C ILE A 122 -1.00 10.47 15.10
N ARG A 123 -0.33 11.56 15.48
CA ARG A 123 0.77 11.54 16.45
C ARG A 123 0.36 10.92 17.79
N SER A 124 -0.87 11.18 18.24
CA SER A 124 -1.38 10.65 19.49
C SER A 124 -1.73 9.17 19.44
N LEU A 125 -1.81 8.56 18.25
CA LEU A 125 -2.24 7.17 18.07
C LEU A 125 -1.09 6.16 18.07
N ASN A 126 0.17 6.63 17.91
CA ASN A 126 1.39 5.81 17.93
C ASN A 126 1.26 4.50 17.12
N LEU A 127 0.78 4.60 15.88
CA LEU A 127 0.49 3.43 15.05
C LEU A 127 1.78 2.83 14.48
N PRO A 128 1.96 1.50 14.58
CA PRO A 128 3.15 0.85 14.04
C PRO A 128 3.18 0.85 12.51
N ASN A 129 2.00 0.85 11.87
CA ASN A 129 1.85 0.81 10.41
C ASN A 129 0.66 1.69 9.97
N SER A 130 0.74 2.26 8.77
CA SER A 130 -0.40 2.96 8.14
C SER A 130 -1.18 2.11 7.13
N LEU A 131 -0.75 0.86 6.91
CA LEU A 131 -1.33 -0.09 5.98
C LEU A 131 -1.70 -1.39 6.70
N GLN A 132 -2.74 -2.06 6.20
CA GLN A 132 -3.15 -3.39 6.62
C GLN A 132 -3.62 -4.22 5.43
N PHE A 133 -3.22 -5.49 5.38
CA PHE A 133 -3.72 -6.50 4.46
C PHE A 133 -4.60 -7.47 5.23
N ILE A 134 -5.88 -7.52 4.87
CA ILE A 134 -6.89 -8.28 5.61
C ILE A 134 -7.62 -9.24 4.68
N ARG A 135 -8.18 -10.30 5.27
CA ARG A 135 -9.17 -11.14 4.59
C ARG A 135 -10.57 -10.76 5.04
N ILE A 136 -11.45 -10.54 4.06
CA ILE A 136 -12.88 -10.44 4.27
C ILE A 136 -13.46 -11.86 4.20
N THR A 137 -13.89 -12.40 5.34
CA THR A 137 -14.39 -13.78 5.44
C THR A 137 -15.82 -13.95 4.90
N ASN A 138 -16.64 -12.90 4.98
CA ASN A 138 -18.00 -12.86 4.39
C ASN A 138 -17.99 -12.06 3.08
N SER A 139 -17.31 -12.59 2.06
CA SER A 139 -17.14 -11.89 0.77
C SER A 139 -18.46 -11.59 0.04
N ASN A 140 -19.52 -12.36 0.28
CA ASN A 140 -20.85 -12.12 -0.32
C ASN A 140 -21.48 -10.79 0.13
N GLU A 141 -21.00 -10.20 1.23
CA GLU A 141 -21.43 -8.89 1.72
C GLU A 141 -20.53 -7.76 1.23
N ALA A 142 -19.36 -8.10 0.67
CA ALA A 142 -18.44 -7.14 0.11
C ALA A 142 -18.91 -6.71 -1.29
N ARG A 143 -19.09 -5.40 -1.48
CA ARG A 143 -19.53 -4.86 -2.78
C ARG A 143 -18.93 -3.49 -3.05
N ILE A 144 -18.60 -3.26 -4.32
CA ILE A 144 -18.20 -1.95 -4.78
C ILE A 144 -19.45 -1.10 -4.97
N ILE A 145 -19.49 0.06 -4.35
CA ILE A 145 -20.47 1.10 -4.63
C ILE A 145 -19.78 2.33 -5.23
N TYR A 146 -20.56 3.17 -5.89
CA TYR A 146 -20.10 4.45 -6.40
C TYR A 146 -20.74 5.55 -5.56
N GLN A 147 -19.93 6.27 -4.79
CA GLN A 147 -20.39 7.36 -3.94
C GLN A 147 -20.02 8.71 -4.57
N LEU A 148 -20.97 9.64 -4.57
CA LEU A 148 -20.70 11.02 -5.00
C LEU A 148 -19.64 11.66 -4.08
N ASN A 149 -18.67 12.35 -4.66
CA ASN A 149 -17.68 13.09 -3.89
C ASN A 149 -18.38 14.23 -3.11
N PHE A 150 -17.68 14.80 -2.14
CA PHE A 150 -18.22 15.87 -1.29
C PHE A 150 -18.79 17.08 -2.07
N TYR A 151 -18.22 17.38 -3.24
CA TYR A 151 -18.63 18.50 -4.09
C TYR A 151 -19.77 18.15 -5.05
N GLY A 152 -20.20 16.90 -5.08
CA GLY A 152 -21.23 16.42 -5.99
C GLY A 152 -20.80 16.25 -7.45
N THR A 153 -19.50 16.34 -7.75
CA THR A 153 -19.02 16.48 -9.14
C THR A 153 -18.56 15.18 -9.79
N SER A 154 -18.27 14.15 -8.99
CA SER A 154 -17.82 12.85 -9.52
C SER A 154 -18.18 11.73 -8.58
N TYR A 155 -18.37 10.53 -9.12
CA TYR A 155 -18.48 9.30 -8.34
C TYR A 155 -17.09 8.72 -8.06
N THR A 156 -16.86 8.27 -6.83
CA THR A 156 -15.67 7.51 -6.45
C THR A 156 -16.07 6.10 -6.05
N PRO A 157 -15.39 5.06 -6.55
CA PRO A 157 -15.63 3.70 -6.11
C PRO A 157 -15.25 3.57 -4.62
N ARG A 158 -16.08 2.84 -3.87
CA ARG A 158 -15.89 2.49 -2.45
C ARG A 158 -16.17 1.01 -2.29
N LEU A 159 -15.45 0.35 -1.39
CA LEU A 159 -15.74 -1.03 -1.03
C LEU A 159 -16.53 -1.02 0.27
N ILE A 160 -17.79 -1.45 0.21
CA ILE A 160 -18.54 -1.78 1.42
C ILE A 160 -18.19 -3.20 1.80
N PHE A 161 -17.86 -3.44 3.07
CA PHE A 161 -17.60 -4.78 3.59
C PHE A 161 -17.78 -4.83 5.11
N ASN A 162 -17.94 -6.04 5.64
CA ASN A 162 -17.92 -6.27 7.08
C ASN A 162 -16.59 -6.89 7.49
N TYR A 163 -16.02 -6.40 8.59
CA TYR A 163 -14.83 -6.96 9.19
C TYR A 163 -14.96 -6.89 10.72
N ARG A 164 -14.84 -8.04 11.38
CA ARG A 164 -15.01 -8.21 12.83
C ARG A 164 -16.31 -7.60 13.39
N GLY A 165 -17.43 -7.83 12.72
CA GLY A 165 -18.74 -7.35 13.15
C GLY A 165 -18.97 -5.85 12.96
N MET A 166 -18.04 -5.14 12.30
CA MET A 166 -18.19 -3.74 11.93
C MET A 166 -18.30 -3.58 10.42
N SER A 167 -19.13 -2.63 9.98
CA SER A 167 -19.28 -2.26 8.58
C SER A 167 -18.35 -1.11 8.19
N TYR A 168 -17.73 -1.25 7.02
CA TYR A 168 -16.82 -0.28 6.40
C TYR A 168 -17.34 0.14 5.02
N ASN A 169 -16.96 1.35 4.58
CA ASN A 169 -17.31 1.97 3.29
C ASN A 169 -16.23 2.96 2.85
#